data_AF-A0A534S6J2-F1
#
_entry.id   AF-A0A534S6J2-F1
#
_cell.length_a   1.000
_cell.length_b   1.000
_cell.length_c   1.000
_cell.angle_alpha   90.00
_cell.angle_beta   90.00
_cell.angle_gamma   90.00
#
_symmetry.space_group_name_H-M   'P 1'
#
loop_
_entity.id
_entity.type
_entity.pdbx_description
1 polymer ?
#
loop_
_entity_poly.entity_id
_entity_poly.type
_entity_poly.pdbx_seq_one_letter_code
_entity_poly.pdbx_strand_id
1 'polypeptide(L)'
;MEVVVTFEEEQITRQFEQVEVRAKDFKGAYTVSPQSVAIRLSGPKSMVEKLRLTLENVYLNLKGMSAGEHSVALLFNLPPEVKVLEQKPQRFRVRITKPSE
;
A
#
# COMPACT_ATOMS: atom_id res chain seq x y z
N MET A 1 37.54 -26.68 -5.53
CA MET A 1 36.37 -26.73 -4.63
C MET A 1 35.58 -25.47 -4.87
N GLU A 2 34.43 -25.58 -5.52
CA GLU A 2 33.49 -24.46 -5.61
C GLU A 2 32.65 -24.48 -4.34
N VAL A 3 32.75 -23.41 -3.55
CA VAL A 3 31.91 -23.22 -2.37
C VAL A 3 30.60 -22.64 -2.88
N VAL A 4 29.58 -23.47 -3.02
CA VAL A 4 28.22 -23.04 -3.33
C VAL A 4 27.62 -22.51 -2.03
N VAL A 5 27.67 -21.20 -1.82
CA VAL A 5 26.98 -20.58 -0.68
C VAL A 5 25.51 -20.50 -1.04
N THR A 6 24.71 -21.41 -0.50
CA THR A 6 23.25 -21.31 -0.54
C THR A 6 22.86 -20.25 0.48
N PHE A 7 22.74 -19.00 0.03
CA PHE A 7 22.23 -17.91 0.86
C PHE A 7 20.74 -18.15 1.09
N GLU A 8 20.38 -18.76 2.22
CA GLU A 8 19.02 -18.67 2.74
C GLU A 8 18.77 -17.21 3.09
N GLU A 9 17.99 -16.53 2.26
CA GLU A 9 17.70 -15.11 2.47
C GLU A 9 16.82 -14.93 3.71
N GLU A 10 17.35 -14.22 4.71
CA GLU A 10 16.65 -13.96 5.98
C GLU A 10 15.28 -13.31 5.73
N GLN A 11 14.22 -13.92 6.24
CA GLN A 11 12.88 -13.33 6.21
C GLN A 11 12.67 -12.45 7.43
N ILE A 12 12.23 -11.22 7.22
CA ILE A 12 11.91 -10.29 8.31
C ILE A 12 10.46 -9.85 8.24
N THR A 13 10.00 -9.25 9.34
CA THR A 13 8.73 -8.52 9.39
C THR A 13 9.01 -7.07 9.76
N ARG A 14 8.38 -6.14 9.04
CA ARG A 14 8.49 -4.70 9.29
C ARG A 14 7.11 -4.06 9.39
N GLN A 15 6.95 -3.15 10.34
CA GLN A 15 5.73 -2.39 10.55
C GLN A 15 5.92 -0.94 10.10
N PHE A 16 4.90 -0.41 9.42
CA PHE A 16 4.80 0.97 8.98
C PHE A 16 3.50 1.54 9.58
N GLU A 17 3.59 2.47 10.53
CA GLU A 17 2.42 2.87 11.32
C GLU A 17 1.60 4.01 10.71
N GLN A 18 2.24 4.88 9.93
CA GLN A 18 1.62 6.09 9.39
C GLN A 18 1.89 6.21 7.89
N VAL A 19 1.48 5.19 7.14
CA VAL A 19 1.54 5.26 5.68
C VAL A 19 0.42 6.17 5.21
N GLU A 20 0.76 7.23 4.49
CA GLU A 20 -0.21 8.16 3.95
C GLU A 20 -1.04 7.50 2.84
N VAL A 21 -2.35 7.67 2.90
CA VAL A 21 -3.29 7.10 1.93
C VAL A 21 -3.75 8.18 0.97
N ARG A 22 -3.47 7.99 -0.32
CA ARG A 22 -4.01 8.84 -1.39
C ARG A 22 -4.40 8.02 -2.61
N ALA A 23 -5.24 8.61 -3.44
CA ALA A 23 -5.60 8.05 -4.74
C ALA A 23 -4.47 8.22 -5.76
N LYS A 24 -4.19 7.18 -6.52
CA LYS A 24 -3.21 7.22 -7.61
C LYS A 24 -3.84 7.77 -8.89
N ASP A 25 -3.14 8.70 -9.54
CA ASP A 25 -3.52 9.31 -10.83
C ASP A 25 -4.94 9.90 -10.91
N PHE A 26 -5.55 10.23 -9.77
CA PHE A 26 -6.90 10.79 -9.72
C PHE A 26 -6.85 12.32 -9.77
N LYS A 27 -7.41 12.90 -10.84
CA LYS A 27 -7.44 14.36 -11.07
C LYS A 27 -8.70 15.06 -10.52
N GLY A 28 -9.65 14.30 -9.99
CA GLY A 28 -10.86 14.84 -9.37
C GLY A 28 -10.62 15.39 -7.96
N ALA A 29 -11.69 15.87 -7.33
CA ALA A 29 -11.66 16.33 -5.93
C ALA A 29 -12.30 15.26 -5.03
N TYR A 30 -11.59 14.89 -3.96
CA TYR A 30 -12.03 13.89 -3.00
C TYR A 30 -11.47 14.17 -1.60
N THR A 31 -12.10 13.56 -0.60
CA THR A 31 -11.54 13.42 0.74
C THR A 31 -11.48 11.95 1.14
N VAL A 32 -10.55 11.61 2.03
CA VAL A 32 -10.37 10.25 2.54
C VAL A 32 -10.30 10.28 4.06
N SER A 33 -10.93 9.30 4.70
CA SER A 33 -10.85 9.10 6.15
C SER A 33 -10.79 7.60 6.49
N PRO A 34 -9.81 7.16 7.33
CA PRO A 34 -8.67 7.95 7.83
C PRO A 34 -7.63 8.26 6.74
N GLN A 35 -6.74 9.23 6.99
CA GLN A 35 -5.69 9.63 6.03
C GLN A 35 -4.42 8.78 6.10
N SER A 36 -4.32 7.90 7.10
CA SER A 36 -3.19 7.03 7.31
C SER A 36 -3.62 5.60 7.58
N VAL A 37 -2.67 4.68 7.36
CA VAL A 37 -2.84 3.25 7.58
C VAL A 37 -1.59 2.68 8.25
N ALA A 38 -1.81 1.74 9.17
CA ALA A 38 -0.77 0.88 9.70
C ALA A 38 -0.70 -0.41 8.88
N ILE A 39 0.48 -0.74 8.36
CA ILE A 39 0.72 -1.92 7.52
C ILE A 39 1.89 -2.71 8.09
N ARG A 40 1.72 -4.03 8.20
CA ARG A 40 2.78 -4.97 8.54
C ARG A 40 3.11 -5.82 7.34
N LEU A 41 4.38 -5.80 6.92
CA LEU A 41 4.89 -6.52 5.77
C LEU A 41 5.90 -7.58 6.21
N SER A 42 5.95 -8.70 5.49
CA SER A 42 6.97 -9.73 5.64
C SER A 42 7.57 -10.08 4.29
N GLY A 43 8.85 -10.40 4.28
CA GLY A 43 9.58 -10.76 3.06
C GLY A 43 11.09 -10.79 3.31
N PRO A 44 11.87 -10.92 2.23
CA PRO A 44 13.32 -10.97 2.34
C PRO A 44 13.88 -9.67 2.90
N LYS A 45 14.84 -9.79 3.83
CA LYS A 45 15.46 -8.66 4.54
C LYS A 45 15.97 -7.57 3.60
N SER A 46 16.71 -7.99 2.58
CA SER A 46 17.32 -7.09 1.60
C SER A 46 16.29 -6.20 0.89
N MET A 47 15.06 -6.71 0.73
CA MET A 47 13.93 -6.06 0.07
C MET A 47 13.14 -5.20 1.05
N VAL A 48 12.73 -5.76 2.19
CA VAL A 48 11.88 -5.09 3.18
C VAL A 48 12.60 -3.92 3.87
N GLU A 49 13.91 -4.00 4.06
CA GLU A 49 14.71 -2.88 4.61
C GLU A 49 14.76 -1.69 3.64
N LYS A 50 14.89 -1.96 2.34
CA LYS A 50 14.96 -0.93 1.29
C LYS A 50 13.59 -0.41 0.87
N LEU A 51 12.52 -1.16 1.16
CA LEU A 51 11.17 -0.80 0.79
C LEU A 51 10.71 0.49 1.49
N ARG A 52 10.24 1.44 0.69
CA ARG A 52 9.59 2.67 1.16
C ARG A 52 8.15 2.66 0.64
N LEU A 53 7.18 2.76 1.55
CA LEU A 53 5.78 2.79 1.16
C LEU A 53 5.40 4.19 0.68
N THR A 54 5.28 4.32 -0.63
CA THR A 54 4.88 5.55 -1.32
C THR A 54 3.57 5.32 -2.08
N LEU A 55 3.08 6.36 -2.77
CA LEU A 55 1.90 6.29 -3.65
C LEU A 55 2.06 5.29 -4.80
N GLU A 56 3.29 4.90 -5.14
CA GLU A 56 3.55 3.87 -6.14
C GLU A 56 3.28 2.46 -5.61
N ASN A 57 3.31 2.28 -4.28
CA ASN A 57 3.22 0.98 -3.62
C ASN A 57 1.90 0.78 -2.89
N VAL A 58 1.34 1.84 -2.33
CA VAL A 58 0.10 1.80 -1.52
C VAL A 58 -0.77 2.98 -1.95
N TYR A 59 -1.94 2.68 -2.52
CA TYR A 59 -2.81 3.72 -3.06
C TYR A 59 -4.27 3.30 -3.12
N LEU A 60 -5.15 4.28 -3.30
CA LEU A 60 -6.55 4.08 -3.63
C LEU A 60 -6.77 4.18 -5.14
N ASN A 61 -7.60 3.31 -5.69
CA ASN A 61 -8.07 3.44 -7.06
C ASN A 61 -9.49 4.02 -7.06
N LEU A 62 -9.63 5.25 -7.55
CA LEU A 62 -10.90 5.95 -7.67
C LEU A 62 -11.33 6.13 -9.15
N LYS A 63 -10.62 5.49 -10.09
CA LYS A 63 -10.88 5.64 -11.52
C LYS A 63 -12.28 5.11 -11.87
N GLY A 64 -13.07 5.93 -12.57
CA GLY A 64 -14.43 5.58 -12.99
C GLY A 64 -15.48 5.62 -11.88
N MET A 65 -15.13 6.09 -10.68
CA MET A 65 -16.11 6.26 -9.60
C MET A 65 -16.87 7.57 -9.74
N SER A 66 -18.18 7.54 -9.48
CA SER A 66 -19.04 8.72 -9.49
C SER A 66 -18.86 9.58 -8.24
N ALA A 67 -19.39 10.80 -8.26
CA ALA A 67 -19.53 11.60 -7.04
C ALA A 67 -20.36 10.84 -5.98
N GLY A 68 -20.03 11.04 -4.71
CA GLY A 68 -20.67 10.35 -3.58
C GLY A 68 -19.69 9.79 -2.55
N GLU A 69 -20.23 9.05 -1.58
CA GLU A 69 -19.43 8.31 -0.60
C GLU A 69 -19.18 6.88 -1.08
N HIS A 70 -17.94 6.43 -0.89
CA HIS A 70 -17.47 5.11 -1.27
C HIS A 70 -16.65 4.49 -0.15
N SER A 71 -16.76 3.17 0.00
CA SER A 71 -15.91 2.40 0.90
C SER A 71 -14.95 1.56 0.09
N VAL A 72 -13.68 1.96 0.05
CA VAL A 72 -12.65 1.39 -0.82
C VAL A 72 -11.54 0.73 -0.01
N ALA A 73 -10.93 -0.30 -0.60
CA ALA A 73 -9.74 -0.94 -0.07
C ALA A 73 -8.47 -0.32 -0.71
N LEU A 74 -7.33 -0.48 -0.03
CA LEU A 74 -6.04 -0.12 -0.60
C LEU A 74 -5.62 -1.15 -1.65
N LEU A 75 -4.96 -0.66 -2.69
CA LEU A 75 -4.23 -1.49 -3.63
C LEU A 75 -2.75 -1.44 -3.29
N PHE A 76 -2.12 -2.61 -3.45
CA PHE A 76 -0.72 -2.83 -3.17
C PHE A 76 0.02 -3.17 -4.46
N ASN A 77 1.10 -2.46 -4.72
CA ASN A 77 2.06 -2.76 -5.77
C ASN A 77 3.41 -3.00 -5.09
N LEU A 78 3.56 -4.22 -4.58
CA LEU A 78 4.71 -4.69 -3.81
C LEU A 78 5.46 -5.77 -4.60
N PRO A 79 6.77 -5.95 -4.35
CA PRO A 79 7.51 -7.07 -4.89
C PRO A 79 6.83 -8.41 -4.54
N PRO A 80 6.86 -9.41 -5.42
CA PRO A 80 6.11 -10.65 -5.23
C PRO A 80 6.56 -11.45 -3.99
N GLU A 81 7.80 -11.25 -3.52
CA GLU A 81 8.33 -11.86 -2.30
C GLU A 81 7.87 -11.16 -1.02
N VAL A 82 7.29 -9.95 -1.13
CA VAL A 82 6.79 -9.17 0.02
C VAL A 82 5.29 -9.37 0.18
N LYS A 83 4.88 -9.82 1.37
CA LYS A 83 3.49 -10.10 1.72
C LYS A 83 2.97 -9.12 2.77
N VAL A 84 1.72 -8.71 2.60
CA VAL A 84 0.99 -7.94 3.62
C VAL A 84 0.47 -8.93 4.66
N LEU A 85 0.99 -8.84 5.88
CA LEU A 85 0.52 -9.64 7.01
C LEU A 85 -0.69 -8.99 7.68
N GLU A 86 -0.68 -7.66 7.79
CA GLU A 86 -1.72 -6.91 8.47
C GLU A 86 -1.89 -5.52 7.87
N GLN A 87 -3.13 -5.04 7.81
CA GLN A 87 -3.49 -3.69 7.41
C GLN A 87 -4.61 -3.18 8.32
N LYS A 88 -4.40 -2.01 8.94
CA LYS A 88 -5.39 -1.36 9.81
C LYS A 88 -5.48 0.15 9.50
N PRO A 89 -6.67 0.66 9.13
CA PRO A 89 -7.93 -0.06 8.89
C PRO A 89 -7.91 -0.85 7.57
N GLN A 90 -8.86 -1.78 7.40
CA GLN A 90 -9.01 -2.54 6.14
C GLN A 90 -9.70 -1.76 5.02
N ARG A 91 -10.54 -0.78 5.36
CA ARG A 91 -11.32 0.02 4.40
C ARG A 91 -11.25 1.50 4.75
N PHE A 92 -11.34 2.31 3.70
CA PHE A 92 -11.28 3.76 3.75
C PHE A 92 -12.58 4.34 3.25
N ARG A 93 -13.08 5.35 3.94
CA ARG A 93 -14.22 6.13 3.48
C ARG A 93 -13.69 7.24 2.58
N VAL A 94 -14.10 7.21 1.33
CA VAL A 94 -13.74 8.22 0.34
C VAL A 94 -14.99 8.96 -0.08
N ARG A 95 -14.95 10.28 -0.05
CA ARG A 95 -16.01 11.13 -0.58
C ARG A 95 -15.49 11.85 -1.81
N ILE A 96 -16.07 11.54 -2.97
CA ILE A 96 -15.74 12.19 -4.24
C ILE A 96 -16.70 13.36 -4.43
N THR A 97 -16.16 14.58 -4.46
CA THR A 97 -16.94 15.80 -4.71
C THR A 97 -16.91 16.19 -6.18
N LYS A 98 -15.81 15.90 -6.88
CA LYS A 98 -15.69 16.06 -8.33
C LYS A 98 -15.05 14.80 -8.93
N PRO A 99 -15.75 14.03 -9.78
CA PRO A 99 -15.18 12.87 -10.44
C PRO A 99 -14.07 13.29 -11.40
N SER A 100 -13.14 12.38 -11.68
CA SER A 100 -12.17 12.57 -12.77
C SER A 100 -12.90 12.44 -14.10
N GLU A 101 -12.98 13.53 -14.85
CA GLU A 101 -13.49 13.59 -16.23
C GLU A 101 -12.64 12.76 -17.19
#